data_AF-A0A4W4FTL1-F1
#
_entry.id   AF-A0A4W4FTL1-F1
#
_cell.length_a   1.000
_cell.length_b   1.000
_cell.length_c   1.000
_cell.angle_alpha   90.00
_cell.angle_beta   90.00
_cell.angle_gamma   90.00
#
_symmetry.space_group_name_H-M   'P 1'
#
loop_
_entity.id
_entity.type
_entity.pdbx_description
1 polymer ?
#
loop_
_entity_poly.entity_id
_entity_poly.type
_entity_poly.pdbx_seq_one_letter_code
_entity_poly.pdbx_strand_id
1 'polypeptide(L)'
;RVWGQITGKTFGSSNFRSALENGVLLCDLINKLKPGIIRRVNRLSTPMAGLDNVNVFLRACGKLGLNHSQLFHPGDLQDISNRVTVRCEETTRRLKNVLITIYWLGRKAQADSAYDGPQLNFKAFEGLLGVALSKVVFRSADVRKLL
;
A
#
# COMPACT_ATOMS: atom_id res chain seq x y z
N ARG A 1 -1.71 9.91 12.41
CA ARG A 1 -1.15 8.53 12.58
C ARG A 1 -2.07 7.51 11.90
N VAL A 2 -2.05 7.42 10.57
CA VAL A 2 -3.04 6.62 9.81
C VAL A 2 -2.77 5.12 9.86
N TRP A 3 -1.51 4.70 9.87
CA TRP A 3 -1.23 3.27 9.90
C TRP A 3 -1.32 2.58 11.26
N GLY A 4 -1.28 3.33 12.36
CA GLY A 4 -1.70 2.81 13.68
C GLY A 4 -3.17 2.41 13.71
N GLN A 5 -4.01 3.10 12.92
CA GLN A 5 -5.42 2.74 12.76
C GLN A 5 -5.62 1.58 11.77
N ILE A 6 -4.70 1.37 10.83
CA ILE A 6 -4.75 0.29 9.81
C ILE A 6 -4.24 -1.04 10.38
N THR A 7 -3.18 -1.02 11.19
CA THR A 7 -2.47 -2.24 11.62
C THR A 7 -2.53 -2.51 13.12
N GLY A 8 -3.04 -1.57 13.92
CA GLY A 8 -2.96 -1.58 15.38
C GLY A 8 -1.55 -1.28 15.93
N LYS A 9 -0.55 -1.03 15.07
CA LYS A 9 0.83 -0.73 15.49
C LYS A 9 1.14 0.75 15.36
N THR A 10 1.49 1.41 16.46
CA THR A 10 1.98 2.79 16.47
C THR A 10 3.40 2.86 15.90
N PHE A 11 3.66 3.76 14.95
CA PHE A 11 5.05 4.06 14.58
C PHE A 11 5.67 4.91 15.68
N GLY A 12 6.84 4.49 16.17
CA GLY A 12 7.77 5.41 16.80
C GLY A 12 8.33 6.32 15.71
N SER A 13 7.96 7.62 15.78
CA SER A 13 8.60 8.86 15.24
C SER A 13 9.40 8.89 13.92
N SER A 14 9.67 7.78 13.26
CA SER A 14 10.43 7.64 12.03
C SER A 14 9.48 7.66 10.83
N ASN A 15 9.93 8.32 9.76
CA ASN A 15 9.15 8.64 8.57
C ASN A 15 8.38 7.43 8.04
N PHE A 16 7.06 7.59 7.81
CA PHE A 16 6.17 6.56 7.29
C PHE A 16 6.72 5.85 6.03
N ARG A 17 7.41 6.59 5.16
CA ARG A 17 8.10 6.04 3.98
C ARG A 17 9.20 5.04 4.37
N SER A 18 10.12 5.45 5.24
CA SER A 18 11.24 4.63 5.69
C SER A 18 10.77 3.35 6.38
N ALA A 19 9.64 3.39 7.07
CA ALA A 19 9.07 2.21 7.71
C ALA A 19 8.48 1.20 6.70
N LEU A 20 8.02 1.65 5.53
CA LEU A 20 7.51 0.77 4.46
C LEU A 20 8.61 0.29 3.51
N GLU A 21 9.74 0.99 3.44
CA GLU A 21 10.83 0.77 2.48
C GLU A 21 11.36 -0.67 2.49
N ASN A 22 11.48 -1.30 3.65
CA ASN A 22 11.90 -2.70 3.75
C ASN A 22 10.83 -3.72 3.32
N GLY A 23 9.61 -3.29 3.01
CA GLY A 23 8.50 -4.12 2.55
C GLY A 23 7.93 -5.11 3.57
N VAL A 24 8.53 -5.26 4.75
CA VAL A 24 8.11 -6.22 5.79
C VAL A 24 6.72 -5.88 6.30
N LEU A 25 6.48 -4.60 6.59
CA LEU A 25 5.19 -4.11 7.07
C LEU A 25 4.07 -4.30 6.05
N LEU A 26 4.37 -4.15 4.76
CA LEU A 26 3.41 -4.40 3.68
C LEU A 26 3.06 -5.89 3.59
N CYS A 27 4.05 -6.77 3.71
CA CYS A 27 3.83 -8.21 3.74
C CYS A 27 3.03 -8.66 4.97
N ASP A 28 3.34 -8.11 6.14
CA ASP A 28 2.59 -8.39 7.37
C ASP A 28 1.12 -7.91 7.24
N LEU A 29 0.89 -6.75 6.60
CA LEU A 29 -0.46 -6.22 6.37
C LEU A 29 -1.30 -7.17 5.51
N ILE A 30 -0.81 -7.59 4.34
CA ILE A 30 -1.59 -8.45 3.44
C ILE A 30 -1.80 -9.85 4.02
N ASN A 31 -0.86 -10.36 4.84
CA ASN A 31 -1.05 -11.61 5.58
C ASN A 31 -2.10 -11.49 6.69
N LYS A 32 -2.31 -10.31 7.28
CA LYS A 32 -3.45 -10.08 8.18
C LYS A 32 -4.78 -10.10 7.42
N LEU A 33 -4.78 -9.62 6.17
CA LEU A 33 -5.98 -9.61 5.34
C LEU A 33 -6.32 -11.01 4.81
N LYS A 34 -5.30 -11.74 4.36
CA LYS A 34 -5.44 -13.12 3.91
C LYS A 34 -4.30 -13.97 4.49
N PRO A 35 -4.53 -14.67 5.60
CA PRO A 35 -3.52 -15.51 6.23
C PRO A 35 -2.87 -16.47 5.25
N GLY A 36 -1.53 -16.51 5.26
CA GLY A 36 -0.72 -17.43 4.45
C GLY A 36 -0.54 -17.05 2.97
N ILE A 37 -1.03 -15.89 2.51
CA ILE A 37 -0.84 -15.46 1.12
C ILE A 37 0.63 -15.20 0.79
N ILE A 38 1.40 -14.67 1.75
CA ILE A 38 2.86 -14.55 1.69
C ILE A 38 3.45 -15.50 2.74
N ARG A 39 4.10 -16.56 2.27
CA ARG A 39 4.66 -17.60 3.15
C ARG A 39 5.97 -17.19 3.82
N ARG A 40 6.79 -16.37 3.16
CA ARG A 40 8.12 -15.99 3.62
C ARG A 40 8.37 -14.51 3.36
N VAL A 41 8.87 -13.82 4.38
CA VAL A 41 9.25 -12.40 4.34
C VAL A 41 10.74 -12.30 4.66
N ASN A 42 11.49 -11.58 3.85
CA ASN A 42 12.92 -11.40 4.03
C ASN A 42 13.19 -10.25 5.02
N ARG A 43 13.68 -10.55 6.22
CA ARG A 43 13.93 -9.55 7.27
C ARG A 43 15.40 -9.05 7.30
N LEU A 44 16.19 -9.39 6.29
CA LEU A 44 17.57 -8.89 6.17
C LEU A 44 17.56 -7.38 5.92
N SER A 45 18.50 -6.66 6.54
CA SER A 45 18.63 -5.21 6.39
C SER A 45 19.38 -4.82 5.10
N THR A 46 18.99 -5.41 3.96
CA THR A 46 19.59 -5.13 2.65
C THR A 46 18.57 -4.51 1.70
N PRO A 47 18.98 -3.60 0.79
CA PRO A 47 18.06 -3.02 -0.21
C PRO A 47 17.39 -4.10 -1.07
N MET A 48 18.13 -5.17 -1.41
CA MET A 48 17.62 -6.30 -2.20
C MET A 48 16.50 -7.05 -1.47
N ALA A 49 16.63 -7.26 -0.15
CA ALA A 49 15.57 -7.85 0.66
C ALA A 49 14.33 -6.97 0.72
N GLY A 50 14.50 -5.65 0.83
CA GLY A 50 13.40 -4.69 0.78
C GLY A 50 12.65 -4.74 -0.55
N LEU A 51 13.38 -4.72 -1.66
CA LEU A 51 12.81 -4.82 -3.00
C LEU A 51 12.08 -6.15 -3.22
N ASP A 52 12.65 -7.27 -2.77
CA ASP A 52 12.01 -8.59 -2.87
C ASP A 52 10.68 -8.63 -2.10
N ASN A 53 10.65 -8.15 -0.86
CA ASN A 53 9.43 -8.05 -0.07
C ASN A 53 8.36 -7.20 -0.75
N VAL A 54 8.73 -6.04 -1.31
CA VAL A 54 7.80 -5.18 -2.05
C VAL A 54 7.23 -5.93 -3.26
N ASN A 55 8.07 -6.63 -4.03
CA ASN A 55 7.60 -7.42 -5.17
C ASN A 55 6.67 -8.56 -4.77
N VAL A 56 6.99 -9.28 -3.69
CA VAL A 56 6.13 -10.34 -3.14
C VAL A 56 4.78 -9.77 -2.68
N PHE A 57 4.77 -8.61 -2.02
CA PHE A 57 3.55 -7.89 -1.66
C PHE A 57 2.69 -7.54 -2.87
N LEU A 58 3.27 -6.93 -3.91
CA LEU A 58 2.52 -6.55 -5.12
C LEU A 58 1.92 -7.77 -5.83
N ARG A 59 2.66 -8.89 -5.90
CA ARG A 59 2.14 -10.17 -6.43
C ARG A 59 0.97 -10.68 -5.58
N ALA A 60 1.05 -10.59 -4.26
CA ALA A 60 -0.03 -11.00 -3.37
C ALA A 60 -1.28 -10.10 -3.54
N CYS A 61 -1.11 -8.79 -3.73
CA CYS A 61 -2.20 -7.87 -4.08
C CYS A 61 -2.90 -8.30 -5.38
N GLY A 62 -2.13 -8.66 -6.41
CA GLY A 62 -2.69 -9.20 -7.66
C GLY A 62 -3.50 -10.48 -7.45
N LYS A 63 -3.03 -11.39 -6.59
CA LYS A 63 -3.78 -12.61 -6.21
C LYS A 63 -5.09 -12.33 -5.46
N LEU A 64 -5.20 -11.19 -4.78
CA LEU A 64 -6.45 -10.72 -4.18
C LEU A 64 -7.38 -10.04 -5.19
N GLY A 65 -6.95 -9.91 -6.45
CA GLY A 65 -7.74 -9.32 -7.52
C GLY A 65 -7.65 -7.80 -7.59
N LEU A 66 -6.51 -7.21 -7.19
CA LEU A 66 -6.18 -5.82 -7.54
C LEU A 66 -5.66 -5.77 -8.98
N ASN A 67 -6.09 -4.74 -9.72
CA ASN A 67 -5.60 -4.47 -11.06
C ASN A 67 -4.19 -3.85 -11.02
N HIS A 68 -3.40 -4.06 -12.07
CA HIS A 68 -2.08 -3.42 -12.20
C HIS A 68 -2.13 -1.89 -12.05
N SER A 69 -3.20 -1.23 -12.51
CA SER A 69 -3.40 0.21 -12.35
C SER A 69 -3.64 0.68 -10.92
N GLN A 70 -3.96 -0.24 -10.00
CA GLN A 70 -4.14 0.01 -8.58
C GLN A 70 -2.88 -0.29 -7.77
N LEU A 71 -1.87 -0.92 -8.39
CA LEU A 71 -0.60 -1.27 -7.77
C LEU A 71 0.41 -0.12 -7.96
N PHE A 72 1.13 0.22 -6.91
CA PHE A 72 2.28 1.12 -7.00
C PHE A 72 3.48 0.39 -7.62
N HIS A 73 4.46 1.15 -8.13
CA HIS A 73 5.67 0.57 -8.70
C HIS A 73 6.74 0.41 -7.61
N PRO A 74 7.56 -0.66 -7.54
CA PRO A 74 8.59 -0.81 -6.51
C PRO A 74 9.52 0.41 -6.36
N GLY A 75 9.78 1.11 -7.47
CA GLY A 75 10.52 2.37 -7.50
C GLY A 75 9.86 3.54 -6.75
N ASP A 76 8.54 3.52 -6.50
CA ASP A 76 7.84 4.51 -5.68
C ASP A 76 8.28 4.46 -4.22
N LEU A 77 8.75 3.29 -3.75
CA LEU A 77 9.32 3.08 -2.42
C LEU A 77 10.86 3.19 -2.43
N GLN A 78 11.50 2.39 -3.29
CA GLN A 78 12.92 2.07 -3.26
C GLN A 78 13.85 3.15 -3.85
N ASP A 79 13.32 4.10 -4.62
CA ASP A 79 14.17 5.09 -5.27
C ASP A 79 14.59 6.17 -4.26
N ILE A 80 15.72 5.89 -3.62
CA ILE A 80 16.59 6.85 -2.93
C ILE A 80 17.47 7.47 -4.01
N SER A 81 16.89 8.32 -4.85
CA SER A 81 17.74 9.12 -5.74
C SER A 81 18.52 10.12 -4.88
N ASN A 82 19.77 9.73 -4.62
CA ASN A 82 20.92 10.57 -4.31
C ASN A 82 21.23 11.56 -5.46
N ARG A 83 20.22 11.97 -6.24
CA ARG A 83 20.32 12.97 -7.30
C ARG A 83 19.84 14.28 -6.69
N VAL A 84 20.70 15.28 -6.77
CA VAL A 84 20.75 16.58 -6.09
C VAL A 84 19.47 17.45 -6.17
N THR A 85 18.35 16.98 -6.70
CA THR A 85 17.12 17.77 -6.91
C THR A 85 15.83 16.94 -6.89
N VAL A 86 15.68 15.92 -6.03
CA VAL A 86 14.35 15.30 -5.84
C VAL A 86 13.44 16.31 -5.12
N ARG A 87 12.56 16.97 -5.88
CA ARG A 87 11.58 17.93 -5.36
C ARG A 87 10.63 17.21 -4.39
N CYS A 88 10.36 17.79 -3.22
CA CYS A 88 9.45 17.24 -2.19
C CYS A 88 8.09 16.80 -2.74
N GLU A 89 7.62 17.42 -3.83
CA GLU A 89 6.39 17.06 -4.51
C GLU A 89 6.41 15.65 -5.13
N GLU A 90 7.54 15.21 -5.68
CA GLU A 90 7.66 13.90 -6.34
C GLU A 90 7.59 12.77 -5.31
N THR A 91 8.32 12.91 -4.20
CA THR A 91 8.26 12.02 -3.05
C THR A 91 6.83 11.92 -2.50
N THR A 92 6.11 13.05 -2.47
CA THR A 92 4.71 13.09 -2.04
C THR A 92 3.78 12.37 -3.02
N ARG A 93 3.98 12.53 -4.34
CA ARG A 93 3.20 11.83 -5.39
C ARG A 93 3.41 10.32 -5.31
N ARG A 94 4.66 9.87 -5.16
CA ARG A 94 5.00 8.45 -5.01
C ARG A 94 4.37 7.82 -3.78
N LEU A 95 4.44 8.51 -2.65
CA LEU A 95 3.80 8.05 -1.41
C LEU A 95 2.27 7.93 -1.54
N LYS A 96 1.64 8.82 -2.32
CA LYS A 96 0.21 8.71 -2.65
C LYS A 96 -0.11 7.44 -3.43
N ASN A 97 0.72 7.02 -4.38
CA ASN A 97 0.51 5.75 -5.10
C ASN A 97 0.46 4.56 -4.14
N VAL A 98 1.39 4.51 -3.19
CA VAL A 98 1.47 3.46 -2.16
C VAL A 98 0.20 3.45 -1.30
N LEU A 99 -0.25 4.62 -0.87
CA LEU A 99 -1.48 4.78 -0.08
C LEU A 99 -2.72 4.37 -0.88
N ILE A 100 -2.80 4.67 -2.18
CA ILE A 100 -3.88 4.25 -3.07
C ILE A 100 -3.94 2.72 -3.17
N THR A 101 -2.81 2.04 -3.32
CA THR A 101 -2.78 0.56 -3.34
C THR A 101 -3.28 -0.03 -2.03
N ILE A 102 -2.84 0.51 -0.88
CA ILE A 102 -3.29 0.05 0.44
C ILE A 102 -4.81 0.29 0.60
N TYR A 103 -5.33 1.41 0.11
CA TYR A 103 -6.76 1.70 0.12
C TYR A 103 -7.56 0.65 -0.67
N TRP A 104 -7.16 0.36 -1.91
CA TRP A 104 -7.83 -0.63 -2.75
C TRP A 104 -7.72 -2.04 -2.17
N LEU A 105 -6.58 -2.36 -1.56
CA LEU A 105 -6.36 -3.62 -0.88
C LEU A 105 -7.36 -3.80 0.27
N GLY A 106 -7.57 -2.76 1.10
CA GLY A 106 -8.57 -2.79 2.16
C GLY A 106 -10.00 -2.94 1.65
N ARG A 107 -10.36 -2.19 0.59
CA ARG A 107 -11.68 -2.31 -0.05
C ARG A 107 -11.92 -3.71 -0.58
N LYS A 108 -10.90 -4.33 -1.18
CA LYS A 108 -11.00 -5.68 -1.74
C LYS A 108 -11.09 -6.73 -0.65
N ALA A 109 -10.33 -6.60 0.43
CA ALA A 109 -10.40 -7.49 1.59
C ALA A 109 -11.78 -7.43 2.26
N GLN A 110 -12.35 -6.24 2.45
CA GLN A 110 -13.70 -6.10 3.05
C GLN A 110 -14.84 -6.54 2.13
N ALA A 111 -14.61 -6.58 0.82
CA ALA A 111 -15.57 -7.13 -0.13
C ALA A 111 -15.57 -8.68 -0.14
N ASP A 112 -14.56 -9.31 0.46
CA ASP A 112 -14.50 -10.75 0.63
C ASP A 112 -15.38 -11.15 1.83
N SER A 113 -16.42 -11.92 1.58
CA SER A 113 -17.37 -12.38 2.61
C SER A 113 -16.73 -13.27 3.68
N ALA A 114 -15.55 -13.83 3.41
CA ALA A 114 -14.79 -14.64 4.36
C ALA A 114 -13.85 -13.81 5.26
N TYR A 115 -13.77 -12.49 5.07
CA TYR A 115 -12.87 -11.64 5.85
C TYR A 115 -13.52 -11.16 7.16
N ASP A 116 -12.93 -11.59 8.29
CA ASP A 116 -13.32 -11.18 9.66
C ASP A 116 -12.21 -10.34 10.34
N GLY A 117 -11.29 -9.78 9.55
CA GLY A 117 -10.20 -8.98 10.10
C GLY A 117 -10.58 -7.51 10.35
N PRO A 118 -9.65 -6.72 10.94
CA PRO A 118 -9.91 -5.31 11.25
C PRO A 118 -10.23 -4.50 9.99
N GLN A 119 -11.22 -3.63 10.09
CA GLN A 119 -11.60 -2.76 8.99
C GLN A 119 -10.61 -1.59 8.84
N LEU A 120 -10.17 -1.32 7.60
CA LEU A 120 -9.39 -0.11 7.33
C LEU A 120 -10.28 1.12 7.49
N ASN A 121 -9.79 2.11 8.24
CA ASN A 121 -10.44 3.40 8.37
C ASN A 121 -10.27 4.22 7.08
N PHE A 122 -11.22 4.11 6.15
CA PHE A 122 -11.16 4.84 4.87
C PHE A 122 -11.21 6.36 5.03
N LYS A 123 -11.86 6.88 6.09
CA LYS A 123 -11.93 8.32 6.38
C LYS A 123 -10.54 8.90 6.68
N ALA A 124 -9.65 8.10 7.26
CA ALA A 124 -8.26 8.48 7.48
C ALA A 124 -7.47 8.61 6.15
N PHE A 125 -7.84 7.87 5.11
CA PHE A 125 -7.23 7.97 3.78
C PHE A 125 -7.75 9.17 2.98
N GLU A 126 -9.00 9.57 3.15
CA GLU A 126 -9.57 10.75 2.48
C GLU A 126 -8.78 12.03 2.80
N GLY A 127 -8.39 12.23 4.06
CA GLY A 127 -7.55 13.37 4.45
C GLY A 127 -6.12 13.34 3.90
N LEU A 128 -5.60 12.16 3.52
CA LEU A 128 -4.24 12.00 2.97
C LEU A 128 -4.19 11.99 1.44
N LEU A 129 -5.22 11.45 0.80
CA LEU A 129 -5.31 11.33 -0.65
C LEU A 129 -6.11 12.48 -1.26
N GLY A 130 -6.98 13.16 -0.49
CA GLY A 130 -7.74 14.34 -0.92
C GLY A 130 -8.47 14.13 -2.25
N VAL A 131 -8.42 15.14 -3.12
CA VAL A 131 -9.00 15.15 -4.49
C VAL A 131 -8.48 14.00 -5.39
N ALA A 132 -7.34 13.38 -5.06
CA ALA A 132 -6.85 12.24 -5.85
C ALA A 132 -7.74 11.00 -5.65
N LEU A 133 -8.30 10.82 -4.45
CA LEU A 133 -9.23 9.72 -4.16
C LEU A 133 -10.55 9.91 -4.92
N SER A 134 -11.11 11.14 -4.96
CA SER A 134 -12.37 11.39 -5.67
C SER A 134 -12.25 11.09 -7.17
N LYS A 135 -11.14 11.47 -7.82
CA LYS A 135 -10.88 11.13 -9.23
C LYS A 135 -10.70 9.62 -9.46
N VAL A 136 -10.01 8.93 -8.54
CA VAL A 136 -9.76 7.48 -8.65
C VAL A 136 -11.04 6.67 -8.40
N VAL A 137 -11.87 7.09 -7.44
CA VAL A 137 -13.17 6.46 -7.14
C VAL A 137 -14.16 6.68 -8.29
N PHE A 138 -14.24 7.90 -8.86
CA PHE A 138 -15.08 8.16 -10.04
C PHE A 138 -14.70 7.29 -11.23
N ARG A 139 -13.40 7.21 -11.55
CA ARG A 139 -12.90 6.40 -12.67
C ARG A 139 -13.20 4.90 -12.51
N SER A 140 -13.28 4.40 -11.27
CA SER A 140 -13.65 3.01 -10.98
C SER A 140 -15.18 2.79 -11.00
N ALA A 141 -15.98 3.81 -10.73
CA ALA A 141 -17.44 3.73 -10.75
C ALA A 141 -17.99 3.78 -12.19
N ASP A 142 -17.37 4.56 -13.08
CA ASP A 142 -17.74 4.62 -14.51
C ASP A 142 -17.51 3.28 -15.24
N VAL A 143 -16.45 2.54 -14.88
CA VAL A 143 -16.19 1.20 -15.48
C VAL A 143 -17.26 0.18 -15.08
N ARG A 144 -17.92 0.35 -13.93
CA ARG A 144 -19.02 -0.53 -13.48
C ARG A 144 -20.36 -0.21 -14.12
N LYS A 145 -20.48 0.89 -14.88
CA LYS A 145 -21.69 1.27 -15.62
C LYS A 145 -21.63 0.89 -17.12
N LEU A 146 -20.56 0.23 -17.55
CA LEU A 146 -20.33 -0.19 -18.95
C LEU A 146 -20.29 -1.72 -19.13
N LEU A 147 -20.75 -2.47 -18.12
CA LEU A 147 -21.12 -3.89 -18.21
C LEU A 147 -22.56 -4.03 -17.71
#